data_AF-A0A0Q5ZVI7-F1
#
_entry.id   AF-A0A0Q5ZVI7-F1
#
_cell.length_a   1.000
_cell.length_b   1.000
_cell.length_c   1.000
_cell.angle_alpha   90.00
_cell.angle_beta   90.00
_cell.angle_gamma   90.00
#
_symmetry.space_group_name_H-M   'P 1'
#
loop_
_entity.id
_entity.type
_entity.pdbx_description
1 polymer ?
#
loop_
_entity_poly.entity_id
_entity_poly.type
_entity_poly.pdbx_seq_one_letter_code
_entity_poly.pdbx_strand_id
1 'polypeptide(L)'
;MNTLKKGAVYLISNIGKLFSANKLKDVFEIKSATTMLEVFSHLENTYLIQFLPKFSYSLKTQVRNPKKVYVLDLGFFTHASIVFTDELGRRLENMVYLHLRRNFTELYYFNEKKNVILSPSNKVNLRK
;
A
#
# COMPACT_ATOMS: atom_id res chain seq x y z
N MET A 1 -2.88 22.18 -8.71
CA MET A 1 -3.32 20.89 -8.11
C MET A 1 -2.64 20.72 -6.76
N ASN A 2 -3.40 20.65 -5.65
CA ASN A 2 -2.90 20.53 -4.27
C ASN A 2 -2.05 19.25 -4.08
N THR A 3 -0.95 19.33 -3.32
CA THR A 3 0.00 18.24 -3.02
C THR A 3 -0.70 16.99 -2.49
N LEU A 4 -1.72 17.15 -1.65
CA LEU A 4 -2.55 16.06 -1.13
C LEU A 4 -3.19 15.26 -2.27
N LYS A 5 -3.82 15.94 -3.23
CA LYS A 5 -4.48 15.30 -4.38
C LYS A 5 -3.48 14.58 -5.27
N LYS A 6 -2.30 15.17 -5.49
CA LYS A 6 -1.22 14.52 -6.26
C LYS A 6 -0.73 13.24 -5.56
N GLY A 7 -0.51 13.30 -4.24
CA GLY A 7 -0.12 12.15 -3.43
C GLY A 7 -1.15 11.02 -3.46
N ALA A 8 -2.43 11.37 -3.29
CA ALA A 8 -3.53 10.41 -3.36
C ALA A 8 -3.61 9.73 -4.74
N VAL A 9 -3.64 10.50 -5.83
CA VAL A 9 -3.67 9.97 -7.20
C VAL A 9 -2.47 9.08 -7.48
N TYR A 10 -1.27 9.48 -7.02
CA TYR A 10 -0.07 8.66 -7.19
C TYR A 10 -0.18 7.31 -6.46
N LEU A 11 -0.61 7.31 -5.20
CA LEU A 11 -0.74 6.09 -4.41
C LEU A 11 -1.81 5.14 -4.98
N ILE A 12 -2.96 5.70 -5.37
CA ILE A 12 -4.02 4.95 -6.06
C ILE A 12 -3.50 4.37 -7.37
N SER A 13 -2.75 5.13 -8.16
CA SER A 13 -2.17 4.65 -9.43
C SER A 13 -1.14 3.53 -9.24
N ASN A 14 -0.62 3.36 -8.02
CA ASN A 14 0.44 2.41 -7.68
C ASN A 14 0.01 1.34 -6.65
N ILE A 15 -1.28 0.99 -6.60
CA ILE A 15 -1.75 -0.15 -5.76
C ILE A 15 -0.93 -1.42 -6.00
N GLY A 16 -0.71 -2.20 -4.94
CA GLY A 16 0.08 -3.45 -4.96
C GLY A 16 1.59 -3.25 -5.08
N LYS A 17 2.08 -2.04 -5.44
CA LYS A 17 3.51 -1.74 -5.53
C LYS A 17 4.09 -1.31 -4.18
N LEU A 18 5.40 -1.51 -4.05
CA LEU A 18 6.17 -1.01 -2.91
C LEU A 18 6.42 0.49 -3.04
N PHE A 19 6.20 1.23 -1.95
CA PHE A 19 6.55 2.65 -1.87
C PHE A 19 7.37 2.93 -0.61
N SER A 20 8.13 4.03 -0.65
CA SER A 20 8.90 4.56 0.47
C SER A 20 8.60 6.04 0.62
N ALA A 21 8.25 6.49 1.82
CA ALA A 21 7.95 7.90 2.09
C ALA A 21 9.11 8.83 1.73
N ASN A 22 10.34 8.39 1.97
CA ASN A 22 11.54 9.15 1.62
C ASN A 22 11.65 9.39 0.11
N LYS A 23 11.38 8.36 -0.71
CA LYS A 23 11.37 8.53 -2.17
C LYS A 23 10.28 9.47 -2.64
N LEU A 24 9.11 9.44 -1.98
CA LEU A 24 7.97 10.27 -2.38
C LEU A 24 8.13 11.73 -1.95
N LYS A 25 8.83 12.04 -0.85
CA LYS A 25 9.12 13.43 -0.49
C LYS A 25 9.83 14.15 -1.64
N ASP A 26 10.78 13.46 -2.29
CA ASP A 26 11.60 14.02 -3.35
C ASP A 26 10.76 14.22 -4.62
N VAL A 27 9.89 13.24 -4.94
CA VAL A 27 8.96 13.32 -6.10
C VAL A 27 7.96 14.48 -5.97
N PHE A 28 7.50 14.78 -4.76
CA PHE A 28 6.53 15.87 -4.53
C PHE A 28 7.17 17.18 -4.08
N GLU A 29 8.50 17.27 -4.08
CA GLU A 29 9.28 18.47 -3.68
C GLU A 29 8.94 18.96 -2.26
N ILE A 30 8.64 18.02 -1.36
CA ILE A 30 8.30 18.32 0.03
C ILE A 30 9.56 18.29 0.88
N LYS A 31 9.83 19.41 1.56
CA LYS A 31 11.05 19.61 2.36
C LYS A 31 11.21 18.60 3.51
N SER A 32 10.10 18.12 4.07
CA SER A 32 10.11 17.23 5.24
C SER A 32 9.44 15.88 4.97
N ALA A 33 10.16 14.79 5.28
CA ALA A 33 9.59 13.45 5.26
C ALA A 33 8.44 13.29 6.27
N THR A 34 8.47 14.03 7.39
CA THR A 34 7.43 14.02 8.42
C THR A 34 6.09 14.52 7.86
N THR A 35 6.11 15.63 7.12
CA THR A 35 4.90 16.15 6.48
C THR A 35 4.31 15.16 5.47
N MET A 36 5.16 14.42 4.76
CA MET A 36 4.68 13.35 3.87
C MET A 36 4.04 12.19 4.62
N LEU A 37 4.59 11.80 5.77
CA LEU A 37 3.99 10.79 6.62
C LEU A 37 2.65 11.24 7.21
N GLU A 38 2.50 12.52 7.57
CA GLU A 38 1.23 13.10 8.00
C GLU A 38 0.19 13.05 6.89
N VAL A 39 0.55 13.46 5.67
CA VAL A 39 -0.33 13.34 4.50
C VAL A 39 -0.79 11.90 4.29
N PHE A 40 0.12 10.92 4.39
CA PHE A 40 -0.22 9.51 4.25
C PHE A 40 -1.13 9.02 5.37
N SER A 41 -0.87 9.44 6.61
CA SER A 41 -1.74 9.15 7.76
C SER A 41 -3.15 9.69 7.54
N HIS A 42 -3.29 10.91 7.01
CA HIS A 42 -4.61 11.47 6.67
C HIS A 42 -5.34 10.66 5.58
N LEU A 43 -4.62 10.19 4.56
CA LEU A 43 -5.21 9.35 3.50
C LEU A 43 -5.63 7.96 4.02
N GLU A 44 -4.86 7.41 4.96
CA GLU A 44 -5.20 6.14 5.62
C GLU A 44 -6.40 6.29 6.58
N ASN A 45 -6.43 7.36 7.39
CA ASN A 45 -7.51 7.64 8.33
C ASN A 45 -8.86 7.96 7.66
N THR A 46 -8.83 8.43 6.40
CA THR A 46 -10.04 8.66 5.59
C THR A 46 -10.50 7.40 4.85
N TYR A 47 -9.86 6.26 5.08
CA TYR A 47 -10.18 4.98 4.43
C TYR A 47 -10.02 5.01 2.91
N LEU A 48 -9.25 5.96 2.36
CA LEU A 48 -8.99 6.01 0.92
C LEU A 48 -8.00 4.92 0.50
N ILE A 49 -6.97 4.75 1.32
CA ILE A 49 -5.90 3.78 1.12
C ILE A 49 -5.56 3.08 2.43
N GLN A 50 -4.84 1.97 2.32
CA GLN A 50 -4.24 1.31 3.45
C GLN A 50 -2.84 0.81 3.12
N PHE A 51 -1.94 0.86 4.10
CA PHE A 51 -0.57 0.40 3.94
C PHE A 51 -0.36 -0.99 4.54
N LEU A 52 0.27 -1.86 3.76
CA LEU A 52 0.64 -3.21 4.19
C LEU A 52 2.16 -3.26 4.48
N PRO A 53 2.57 -3.40 5.76
CA PRO A 53 3.98 -3.45 6.12
C PRO A 53 4.64 -4.79 5.75
N LYS A 54 5.98 -4.78 5.67
CA LYS A 54 6.76 -6.00 5.48
C LYS A 54 6.71 -6.85 6.74
N PHE A 55 6.58 -8.16 6.59
CA PHE A 55 6.75 -9.07 7.72
C PHE A 55 8.18 -8.99 8.28
N SER A 56 8.29 -8.75 9.58
CA SER A 56 9.57 -8.75 10.31
C SER A 56 9.30 -8.81 11.80
N TYR A 57 10.09 -9.59 12.54
CA TYR A 57 10.03 -9.61 14.01
C TYR A 57 10.48 -8.28 14.65
N SER A 58 11.31 -7.50 13.96
CA SER A 58 11.74 -6.18 14.44
C SER A 58 10.85 -5.07 13.91
N LEU A 59 10.26 -4.28 14.82
CA LEU A 59 9.49 -3.07 14.50
C LEU A 59 10.31 -2.04 13.73
N LYS A 60 11.58 -1.82 14.13
CA LYS A 60 12.50 -0.92 13.42
C LYS A 60 12.66 -1.31 11.96
N THR A 61 12.74 -2.60 11.69
CA THR A 61 12.81 -3.13 10.34
C THR A 61 11.48 -2.94 9.60
N GLN A 62 10.32 -3.16 10.24
CA GLN A 62 9.02 -2.89 9.60
C GLN A 62 8.87 -1.43 9.19
N VAL A 63 9.28 -0.49 10.05
CA VAL A 63 9.21 0.96 9.78
C VAL A 63 10.13 1.39 8.64
N ARG A 64 11.35 0.84 8.59
CA ARG A 64 12.35 1.21 7.57
C ARG A 64 12.06 0.60 6.19
N ASN A 65 11.41 -0.56 6.14
CA ASN A 65 11.15 -1.23 4.88
C ASN A 65 10.02 -0.54 4.09
N PRO A 66 10.07 -0.57 2.75
CA PRO A 66 8.96 -0.13 1.92
C PRO A 66 7.65 -0.82 2.32
N LYS A 67 6.53 -0.14 2.17
CA LYS A 67 5.20 -0.72 2.39
C LYS A 67 4.51 -0.93 1.05
N LYS A 68 3.57 -1.86 0.98
CA LYS A 68 2.61 -1.89 -0.14
C LYS A 68 1.45 -0.94 0.14
N VAL A 69 0.84 -0.40 -0.90
CA VAL A 69 -0.37 0.42 -0.80
C VAL A 69 -1.54 -0.28 -1.49
N TYR A 70 -2.71 -0.22 -0.88
CA TYR A 70 -3.96 -0.73 -1.42
C TYR A 70 -5.06 0.31 -1.27
N VAL A 71 -6.06 0.26 -2.14
CA VAL A 71 -7.29 1.05 -1.99
C VAL A 71 -8.36 0.23 -1.29
N LEU A 72 -9.18 0.87 -0.45
CA LEU A 72 -10.29 0.18 0.21
C LEU A 72 -11.52 0.00 -0.69
N ASP A 73 -11.60 0.78 -1.76
CA ASP A 73 -12.57 0.63 -2.83
C ASP A 73 -11.87 0.68 -4.20
N LEU A 74 -12.09 -0.35 -5.03
CA LEU A 74 -11.56 -0.43 -6.39
C LEU A 74 -12.21 0.56 -7.35
N GLY A 75 -13.35 1.16 -7.00
CA GLY A 75 -13.92 2.32 -7.69
C GLY A 75 -12.92 3.48 -7.75
N PHE A 76 -12.18 3.75 -6.67
CA PHE A 76 -11.13 4.78 -6.66
C PHE A 76 -10.01 4.45 -7.65
N PHE A 77 -9.57 3.19 -7.71
CA PHE A 77 -8.60 2.79 -8.73
C PHE A 77 -9.16 2.99 -10.13
N THR A 78 -10.42 2.66 -10.37
CA THR A 78 -11.04 2.76 -11.69
C THR A 78 -11.21 4.20 -12.16
N HIS A 79 -11.54 5.14 -11.27
CA HIS A 79 -11.87 6.52 -11.64
C HIS A 79 -10.79 7.56 -11.36
N ALA A 80 -9.88 7.29 -10.42
CA ALA A 80 -8.87 8.25 -9.96
C ALA A 80 -7.43 7.83 -10.28
N SER A 81 -7.18 6.63 -10.80
CA SER A 81 -5.84 6.23 -11.22
C SER A 81 -5.46 6.81 -12.58
N ILE A 82 -4.16 7.03 -12.76
CA ILE A 82 -3.53 7.34 -14.04
C ILE A 82 -2.68 6.13 -14.40
N VAL A 83 -3.22 5.27 -15.28
CA VAL A 83 -2.55 4.05 -15.79
C VAL A 83 -2.70 3.98 -17.30
N PHE A 84 -1.63 3.55 -17.98
CA PHE A 84 -1.54 3.50 -19.44
C PHE A 84 -1.73 2.09 -20.01
N THR A 85 -1.73 1.08 -19.14
CA THR A 85 -1.87 -0.34 -19.48
C THR A 85 -2.98 -0.94 -18.64
N ASP A 86 -3.53 -2.07 -19.08
CA ASP A 86 -4.43 -2.84 -18.24
C ASP A 86 -3.66 -3.50 -17.09
N GLU A 87 -4.22 -3.42 -15.89
CA GLU A 87 -3.55 -3.70 -14.62
C GLU A 87 -4.35 -4.70 -13.79
N LEU A 88 -4.94 -5.69 -14.48
CA LEU A 88 -5.76 -6.75 -13.89
C LEU A 88 -5.05 -7.47 -12.73
N GLY A 89 -3.74 -7.71 -12.85
CA GLY A 89 -2.96 -8.36 -11.78
C GLY A 89 -2.99 -7.55 -10.47
N ARG A 90 -2.86 -6.22 -10.56
CA ARG A 90 -2.87 -5.34 -9.38
C ARG A 90 -4.28 -5.18 -8.81
N ARG A 91 -5.30 -5.14 -9.68
CA ARG A 91 -6.71 -5.15 -9.26
C ARG A 91 -7.05 -6.44 -8.51
N LEU A 92 -6.65 -7.60 -9.05
CA LEU A 92 -6.83 -8.90 -8.42
C LEU A 92 -6.10 -8.98 -7.08
N GLU A 93 -4.84 -8.55 -7.02
CA GLU A 93 -4.07 -8.51 -5.77
C GLU A 93 -4.77 -7.64 -4.70
N ASN A 94 -5.28 -6.47 -5.09
CA ASN A 94 -6.03 -5.59 -4.20
C ASN A 94 -7.37 -6.23 -3.77
N MET A 95 -8.08 -6.95 -4.65
CA MET A 95 -9.28 -7.70 -4.26
C MET A 95 -8.97 -8.78 -3.21
N VAL A 96 -7.88 -9.54 -3.42
CA VAL A 96 -7.43 -10.55 -2.47
C VAL A 96 -7.07 -9.90 -1.14
N TYR A 97 -6.34 -8.77 -1.17
CA TYR A 97 -6.05 -8.00 0.03
C TYR A 97 -7.32 -7.58 0.79
N LEU A 98 -8.33 -7.03 0.10
CA LEU A 98 -9.58 -6.61 0.73
C LEU A 98 -10.34 -7.79 1.35
N HIS A 99 -10.33 -8.96 0.70
CA HIS A 99 -10.91 -10.17 1.27
C HIS A 99 -10.16 -10.59 2.53
N LEU A 100 -8.82 -10.66 2.51
CA LEU A 100 -8.02 -11.02 3.67
C LEU A 100 -8.22 -10.05 4.83
N ARG A 101 -8.25 -8.74 4.56
CA ARG A 101 -8.45 -7.70 5.57
C ARG A 101 -9.75 -7.87 6.36
N ARG A 102 -10.80 -8.42 5.75
CA ARG A 102 -12.07 -8.69 6.43
C ARG A 102 -11.99 -9.87 7.40
N ASN A 103 -11.06 -10.80 7.16
CA ASN A 103 -10.95 -12.05 7.90
C ASN A 103 -9.81 -12.07 8.92
N PHE A 104 -8.82 -11.17 8.77
CA PHE A 104 -7.61 -11.16 9.60
C PHE A 104 -7.36 -9.77 10.17
N THR A 105 -6.93 -9.72 11.43
CA THR A 105 -6.61 -8.48 12.16
C THR A 105 -5.25 -7.91 11.75
N GLU A 106 -4.28 -8.78 11.50
CA GLU A 106 -2.92 -8.40 11.11
C GLU A 106 -2.54 -9.04 9.79
N LEU A 107 -2.04 -8.20 8.87
CA LEU A 107 -1.56 -8.60 7.57
C LEU A 107 -0.18 -8.01 7.31
N TYR A 108 0.66 -8.79 6.65
CA TYR A 108 1.99 -8.40 6.22
C TYR A 108 2.26 -8.90 4.80
N TYR A 109 3.18 -8.25 4.09
CA TYR A 109 3.72 -8.83 2.85
C TYR A 109 5.07 -9.51 3.08
N PHE A 110 5.36 -10.51 2.26
CA PHE A 110 6.64 -11.22 2.23
C PHE A 110 7.27 -11.14 0.83
N ASN A 111 8.60 -11.00 0.75
CA ASN A 111 9.31 -10.70 -0.51
C ASN A 111 10.56 -11.59 -0.69
N GLU A 112 10.38 -12.92 -0.68
CA GLU A 112 11.50 -13.85 -0.94
C GLU A 112 11.47 -14.52 -2.32
N LYS A 113 10.34 -14.50 -3.05
CA LYS A 113 10.21 -15.02 -4.44
C LYS A 113 8.84 -14.78 -5.08
N LYS A 114 7.80 -14.60 -4.27
CA LYS A 114 6.44 -14.21 -4.66
C LYS A 114 5.94 -13.17 -3.66
N ASN A 115 5.28 -12.13 -4.15
CA ASN A 115 4.60 -11.15 -3.30
C ASN A 115 3.39 -11.83 -2.63
N VAL A 116 3.58 -12.36 -1.43
CA VAL A 116 2.53 -13.06 -0.68
C VAL A 116 2.05 -12.18 0.46
N ILE A 117 0.73 -12.13 0.65
CA ILE A 117 0.08 -11.49 1.80
C ILE A 117 -0.13 -12.59 2.86
N LEU A 118 0.34 -12.34 4.08
CA LEU A 118 0.33 -13.29 5.19
C LEU A 118 -0.38 -12.66 6.40
N SER A 119 -1.10 -13.50 7.16
CA SER A 119 -1.49 -13.18 8.53
C SER A 119 -0.66 -14.03 9.51
N PRO A 120 -0.07 -13.48 10.57
CA PRO A 120 0.70 -14.26 11.55
C PRO A 120 -0.18 -15.24 12.34
N SER A 121 -1.45 -14.90 12.54
CA SER A 121 -2.40 -15.64 13.38
C SER A 121 -2.95 -16.91 12.74
N ASN A 122 -2.80 -17.07 11.42
CA ASN A 122 -3.17 -18.27 10.67
C ASN A 122 -2.26 -18.36 9.46
N LYS A 123 -1.29 -19.29 9.47
CA LYS A 123 -0.39 -19.56 8.34
C LYS A 123 -1.20 -20.08 7.15
N VAL A 124 -1.83 -19.19 6.39
CA VAL A 124 -2.31 -19.50 5.04
C VAL A 124 -1.08 -19.57 4.14
N ASN A 125 -0.45 -20.74 4.16
CA ASN A 125 0.59 -21.11 3.22
C ASN A 125 -0.11 -21.28 1.87
N LEU A 126 -0.05 -20.26 1.02
CA LEU A 126 -0.24 -20.44 -0.43
C LEU A 126 1.00 -21.15 -1.00
N ARG A 127 1.24 -22.39 -0.55
CA ARG A 127 2.19 -23.30 -1.16
C ARG A 127 1.47 -24.02 -2.29
N LYS A 128 1.98 -23.83 -3.51
CA LYS A 128 1.94 -24.91 -4.50
C LYS A 128 2.83 -26.04 -3.99
#